data_AF-A0A8C6SB61-F1
#
_entry.id   AF-A0A8C6SB61-F1
#
_cell.length_a   1.000
_cell.length_b   1.000
_cell.length_c   1.000
_cell.angle_alpha   90.00
_cell.angle_beta   90.00
_cell.angle_gamma   90.00
#
_symmetry.space_group_name_H-M   'P 1'
#
loop_
_entity.id
_entity.type
_entity.pdbx_description
1 polymer ?
#
loop_
_entity_poly.entity_id
_entity_poly.type
_entity_poly.pdbx_seq_one_letter_code
_entity_poly.pdbx_strand_id
1 'polypeptide(L)'
;ERSGKMDPKDERLDPVMNFAVKSFRLDPDKWQQSVLRSRPEDASETPAPSSATPIPVLRFSLGFPRDVTSKVLCVSKPSRGEAVTKDNAKQLMFVDVPGDAALSLVTALTEEIALPLLGNGDNCLDWPEGMPEEVLRYMELLKNQAQVVKAQTQGRTFLPQPGLAKDASEIWDELVGEFLKQDSAELVLEQTRPLPDEEFNFWESRLQNLVFIDKQLKSPKAQQLAATVENAQSVYSSTLKQICSSVQSALKEAEDITHNLRPLQKLLEPLKTLDYSQLKDQVWTMMEEVRLLWTRSQFYCKPCHVVVLLQEISNLFIELSRSFLGHGQVLKGLVSDPAPVFESVCLCIETLERLKVCFRGCRAKLKEQSGNAPKWDFPSLLIFVHLDRFLQQLGRIREVYRVTLDMSYLDHATFSGINGKKWTGLIEEVYSHFLDQVTVLFESECDATDPDDQVFPELWAHFHSQVQDLESRLVTVFSRALETRTISTSVGKILQMFGPLLKRPLILEKLHRHINSVWNMIHREVEQTELIVQNQIRVYKRSREQNQIYSGLRTTLNALMFNQIKHFS
;
A
#
# COMPACT_ATOMS: atom_id res chain seq x y z
N GLU A 1 35.83 -36.23 -22.64
CA GLU A 1 37.09 -35.47 -22.54
C GLU A 1 36.78 -34.05 -22.09
N ARG A 2 37.34 -33.65 -20.95
CA ARG A 2 37.29 -32.28 -20.42
C ARG A 2 38.60 -31.59 -20.85
N SER A 3 38.51 -30.31 -21.21
CA SER A 3 39.57 -29.43 -21.74
C SER A 3 39.75 -29.43 -23.27
N GLY A 4 38.93 -28.62 -23.93
CA GLY A 4 39.14 -28.15 -25.29
C GLY A 4 38.11 -27.07 -25.59
N LYS A 5 38.53 -25.89 -26.06
CA LYS A 5 37.61 -24.93 -26.69
C LYS A 5 36.87 -25.70 -27.79
N MET A 6 35.54 -25.64 -27.84
CA MET A 6 34.80 -26.21 -28.97
C MET A 6 35.27 -25.50 -30.25
N ASP A 7 35.88 -26.25 -31.17
CA ASP A 7 36.23 -25.72 -32.48
C ASP A 7 34.92 -25.61 -33.29
N PRO A 8 34.53 -24.41 -33.77
CA PRO A 8 33.36 -24.26 -34.62
C PRO A 8 33.47 -25.02 -35.95
N LYS A 9 34.65 -25.56 -36.31
CA LYS A 9 34.89 -26.44 -37.46
C LYS A 9 34.89 -27.93 -37.13
N ASP A 10 34.53 -28.32 -35.91
CA ASP A 10 34.40 -29.73 -35.55
C ASP A 10 33.24 -30.38 -36.30
N GLU A 11 33.54 -31.24 -37.26
CA GLU A 11 32.56 -31.98 -38.08
C GLU A 11 31.55 -32.78 -37.23
N ARG A 12 31.87 -33.10 -35.97
CA ARG A 12 30.93 -33.77 -35.04
C ARG A 12 29.78 -32.87 -34.63
N LEU A 13 29.93 -31.55 -34.75
CA LEU A 13 28.90 -30.55 -34.47
C LEU A 13 28.01 -30.27 -35.68
N ASP A 14 28.38 -30.71 -36.88
CA ASP A 14 27.61 -30.46 -38.11
C ASP A 14 26.15 -30.93 -38.02
N PRO A 15 25.82 -32.10 -37.46
CA PRO A 15 24.42 -32.52 -37.29
C PRO A 15 23.66 -31.58 -36.35
N VAL A 16 24.30 -31.14 -35.26
CA VAL A 16 23.72 -30.22 -34.27
C VAL A 16 23.51 -28.84 -34.88
N MET A 17 24.50 -28.33 -35.62
CA MET A 17 24.44 -27.05 -36.33
C MET A 17 23.30 -27.05 -37.35
N ASN A 18 23.24 -28.07 -38.21
CA ASN A 18 22.22 -28.18 -39.25
C ASN A 18 20.81 -28.22 -38.66
N PHE A 19 20.64 -28.91 -37.53
CA PHE A 19 19.36 -28.96 -36.84
C PHE A 19 19.03 -27.63 -36.15
N ALA A 20 19.98 -27.03 -35.42
CA ALA A 20 19.79 -25.77 -34.71
C ALA A 20 19.47 -24.60 -35.66
N VAL A 21 20.19 -24.49 -36.79
CA VAL A 21 19.96 -23.48 -37.83
C VAL A 21 18.53 -23.57 -38.36
N LYS A 22 18.04 -24.78 -38.64
CA LYS A 22 16.67 -25.01 -39.12
C LYS A 22 15.62 -24.76 -38.03
N SER A 23 15.84 -25.31 -36.85
CA SER A 23 14.89 -25.28 -35.72
C SER A 23 14.70 -23.86 -35.17
N PHE A 24 15.78 -23.10 -35.01
CA PHE A 24 15.74 -21.72 -34.49
C PHE A 24 15.67 -20.66 -35.59
N ARG A 25 15.68 -21.06 -36.88
CA ARG A 25 15.78 -20.16 -38.04
C ARG A 25 16.94 -19.16 -37.90
N LEU A 26 18.08 -19.67 -37.45
CA LEU A 26 19.28 -18.85 -37.22
C LEU A 26 20.09 -18.70 -38.49
N ASP A 27 20.82 -17.60 -38.57
CA ASP A 27 21.88 -17.43 -39.56
C ASP A 27 23.07 -18.34 -39.16
N PRO A 28 23.63 -19.16 -40.08
CA PRO A 28 24.81 -19.98 -39.82
C PRO A 28 25.98 -19.22 -39.18
N ASP A 29 26.15 -17.94 -39.50
CA ASP A 29 27.22 -17.10 -38.93
C ASP A 29 26.99 -16.83 -37.43
N LYS A 30 25.73 -16.78 -36.98
CA LYS A 30 25.36 -16.61 -35.56
C LYS A 30 25.61 -17.88 -34.74
N TRP A 31 25.55 -19.06 -35.36
CA TRP A 31 25.94 -20.32 -34.73
C TRP A 31 27.44 -20.31 -34.39
N GLN A 32 28.28 -19.97 -35.37
CA GLN A 32 29.74 -19.94 -35.18
C GLN A 32 30.14 -18.95 -34.07
N GLN A 33 29.52 -17.77 -34.02
CA GLN A 33 29.75 -16.80 -32.94
C GLN A 33 29.31 -17.32 -31.57
N SER A 34 28.26 -18.13 -31.50
CA SER A 34 27.76 -18.70 -30.23
C SER A 34 28.63 -19.85 -29.73
N VAL A 35 29.11 -20.73 -30.62
CA VAL A 35 30.05 -21.82 -30.28
C VAL A 35 31.42 -21.27 -29.86
N LEU A 36 31.88 -20.17 -30.47
CA LEU A 36 33.12 -19.50 -30.07
C LEU A 36 33.04 -18.83 -28.69
N ARG A 37 31.83 -18.47 -28.25
CA ARG A 37 31.58 -17.83 -26.96
C ARG A 37 31.30 -18.82 -25.83
N SER A 38 30.90 -20.05 -26.11
CA SER A 38 30.63 -21.06 -25.08
C SER A 38 31.92 -21.56 -24.45
N ARG A 39 32.11 -21.31 -23.14
CA ARG A 39 33.20 -21.93 -22.38
C ARG A 39 32.76 -23.31 -21.89
N PRO A 40 33.65 -24.31 -21.87
CA PRO A 40 33.34 -25.64 -21.33
C PRO A 40 33.04 -25.63 -19.82
N GLU A 41 33.34 -24.55 -19.09
CA GLU A 41 33.08 -24.39 -17.65
C GLU A 41 31.67 -23.86 -17.32
N ASP A 42 30.98 -23.19 -18.26
CA ASP A 42 29.61 -22.67 -18.05
C ASP A 42 28.54 -23.77 -17.99
N ALA A 43 28.96 -25.04 -18.15
CA ALA A 43 28.14 -26.22 -17.98
C ALA A 43 27.99 -26.66 -16.50
N SER A 44 28.68 -26.01 -15.56
CA SER A 44 28.62 -26.28 -14.12
C SER A 44 28.27 -25.01 -13.32
N GLU A 45 26.98 -24.88 -13.02
CA GLU A 45 26.33 -24.09 -11.94
C GLU A 45 26.43 -22.54 -11.86
N THR A 46 25.22 -21.97 -11.72
CA THR A 46 24.75 -20.63 -11.27
C THR A 46 24.87 -19.40 -12.19
N PRO A 47 23.76 -18.64 -12.40
CA PRO A 47 23.81 -17.38 -13.15
C PRO A 47 24.17 -16.20 -12.25
N ALA A 48 25.13 -15.38 -12.67
CA ALA A 48 25.34 -14.03 -12.15
C ALA A 48 24.40 -13.04 -12.87
N PRO A 49 23.81 -12.05 -12.17
CA PRO A 49 22.97 -11.04 -12.79
C PRO A 49 23.86 -9.93 -13.34
N SER A 50 23.97 -9.82 -14.67
CA SER A 50 24.51 -8.61 -15.30
C SER A 50 23.50 -8.04 -16.28
N SER A 51 23.01 -6.84 -15.95
CA SER A 51 22.17 -5.98 -16.76
C SER A 51 22.92 -5.54 -18.03
N ALA A 52 22.67 -6.24 -19.14
CA ALA A 52 22.98 -5.75 -20.47
C ALA A 52 21.92 -6.29 -21.45
N THR A 53 21.45 -5.43 -22.35
CA THR A 53 20.41 -5.66 -23.35
C THR A 53 20.61 -6.96 -24.16
N PRO A 54 19.56 -7.78 -24.38
CA PRO A 54 19.76 -9.13 -24.91
C PRO A 54 19.86 -9.14 -26.45
N ILE A 55 21.06 -9.39 -26.97
CA ILE A 55 21.24 -9.99 -28.30
C ILE A 55 20.86 -11.47 -28.17
N PRO A 56 20.11 -12.10 -29.11
CA PRO A 56 19.75 -13.51 -29.01
C PRO A 56 20.99 -14.39 -29.22
N VAL A 57 21.64 -14.75 -28.12
CA VAL A 57 22.80 -15.65 -28.07
C VAL A 57 22.32 -17.03 -27.66
N LEU A 58 22.68 -18.05 -28.45
CA LEU A 58 22.43 -19.45 -28.06
C LEU A 58 23.23 -19.78 -26.79
N ARG A 59 22.56 -20.37 -25.80
CA ARG A 59 23.19 -20.86 -24.57
C ARG A 59 23.20 -22.38 -24.56
N PHE A 60 24.32 -22.97 -24.12
CA PHE A 60 24.50 -24.42 -24.01
C PHE A 60 24.51 -24.81 -22.53
N SER A 61 23.83 -25.89 -22.18
CA SER A 61 23.72 -26.40 -20.80
C SER A 61 23.62 -27.91 -20.82
N LEU A 62 24.14 -28.58 -19.78
CA LEU A 62 24.00 -30.03 -19.58
C LEU A 62 22.65 -30.42 -18.95
N GLY A 63 21.99 -29.48 -18.28
CA GLY A 63 20.65 -29.65 -17.72
C GLY A 63 19.61 -28.80 -18.46
N PHE A 64 18.32 -29.09 -18.24
CA PHE A 64 17.25 -28.24 -18.76
C PHE A 64 17.37 -26.85 -18.11
N PRO A 65 17.50 -25.78 -18.91
CA PRO A 65 17.71 -24.44 -18.39
C PRO A 65 16.48 -23.92 -17.64
N ARG A 66 16.69 -23.18 -16.53
CA ARG A 66 15.64 -22.49 -15.79
C ARG A 66 15.22 -21.22 -16.54
N ASP A 67 13.95 -20.84 -16.43
CA ASP A 67 13.39 -19.57 -16.93
C ASP A 67 13.49 -19.35 -18.45
N VAL A 68 13.42 -20.42 -19.26
CA VAL A 68 13.40 -20.31 -20.72
C VAL A 68 11.99 -20.11 -21.24
N THR A 69 11.75 -18.93 -21.81
CA THR A 69 10.50 -18.57 -22.50
C THR A 69 10.50 -18.91 -23.99
N SER A 70 11.68 -19.20 -24.55
CA SER A 70 11.87 -19.52 -25.97
C SER A 70 12.01 -21.04 -26.19
N LYS A 71 12.61 -21.47 -27.30
CA LYS A 71 12.78 -22.90 -27.62
C LYS A 71 14.06 -23.46 -26.99
N VAL A 72 14.01 -24.72 -26.54
CA VAL A 72 15.15 -25.52 -26.09
C VAL A 72 15.37 -26.66 -27.07
N LEU A 73 16.62 -26.86 -27.50
CA LEU A 73 17.02 -28.02 -28.31
C LEU A 73 17.73 -29.04 -27.41
N CYS A 74 17.10 -30.19 -27.22
CA CYS A 74 17.71 -31.30 -26.48
C CYS A 74 18.44 -32.21 -27.47
N VAL A 75 19.73 -32.45 -27.19
CA VAL A 75 20.57 -33.37 -27.96
C VAL A 75 20.96 -34.54 -27.07
N SER A 76 20.65 -35.76 -27.48
CA SER A 76 21.02 -36.96 -26.74
C SER A 76 21.73 -37.97 -27.63
N LYS A 77 22.59 -38.78 -27.00
CA LYS A 77 23.27 -39.90 -27.65
C LYS A 77 22.50 -41.20 -27.39
N PRO A 78 22.45 -42.14 -28.35
CA PRO A 78 21.69 -43.38 -28.22
C PRO A 78 22.24 -44.31 -27.14
N SER A 79 23.56 -44.33 -26.92
CA SER A 79 24.21 -45.23 -25.95
C SER A 79 24.97 -44.47 -24.85
N ARG A 80 24.77 -44.90 -23.60
CA ARG A 80 25.44 -44.34 -22.43
C ARG A 80 26.89 -44.81 -22.39
N GLY A 81 27.84 -43.88 -22.20
CA GLY A 81 29.27 -44.20 -22.06
C GLY A 81 30.12 -44.05 -23.34
N GLU A 82 29.53 -44.01 -24.52
CA GLU A 82 30.29 -43.82 -25.77
C GLU A 82 30.64 -42.35 -26.02
N ALA A 83 31.85 -42.09 -26.52
CA ALA A 83 32.27 -40.77 -26.97
C ALA A 83 31.67 -40.47 -28.36
N VAL A 84 31.34 -39.19 -28.62
CA VAL A 84 30.86 -38.78 -29.95
C VAL A 84 32.05 -38.76 -30.92
N THR A 85 32.01 -39.63 -31.91
CA THR A 85 32.94 -39.75 -33.04
C THR A 85 32.28 -39.18 -34.30
N LYS A 86 33.07 -39.00 -35.38
CA LYS A 86 32.54 -38.52 -36.66
C LYS A 86 31.47 -39.46 -37.24
N ASP A 87 31.60 -40.76 -36.96
CA ASP A 87 30.70 -41.78 -37.50
C ASP A 87 29.39 -41.88 -36.73
N ASN A 88 29.42 -41.75 -35.39
CA ASN A 88 28.21 -41.83 -34.56
C ASN A 88 27.49 -40.49 -34.35
N ALA A 89 28.11 -39.35 -34.71
CA ALA A 89 27.47 -38.02 -34.63
C ALA A 89 26.17 -37.94 -35.45
N LYS A 90 26.04 -38.72 -36.52
CA LYS A 90 24.81 -38.82 -37.33
C LYS A 90 23.66 -39.55 -36.61
N GLN A 91 23.96 -40.28 -35.54
CA GLN A 91 22.99 -41.04 -34.75
C GLN A 91 22.51 -40.26 -33.51
N LEU A 92 22.89 -38.98 -33.38
CA LEU A 92 22.38 -38.11 -32.33
C LEU A 92 20.87 -37.92 -32.49
N MET A 93 20.16 -37.97 -31.37
CA MET A 93 18.73 -37.70 -31.32
C MET A 93 18.48 -36.25 -30.92
N PHE A 94 17.56 -35.62 -31.62
CA PHE A 94 17.21 -34.21 -31.46
C PHE A 94 15.75 -34.06 -31.07
N VAL A 95 15.48 -33.28 -30.03
CA VAL A 95 14.11 -32.96 -29.60
C VAL A 95 13.99 -31.45 -29.45
N ASP A 96 13.03 -30.87 -30.16
CA ASP A 96 12.60 -29.49 -29.98
C ASP A 96 11.61 -29.42 -28.81
N VAL A 97 11.95 -28.64 -27.78
CA VAL A 97 11.07 -28.39 -26.63
C VAL A 97 10.71 -26.90 -26.58
N PRO A 98 9.44 -26.51 -26.75
CA PRO A 98 9.02 -25.15 -26.46
C PRO A 98 9.15 -24.89 -24.94
N GLY A 99 9.86 -23.84 -24.55
CA GLY A 99 10.19 -23.55 -23.15
C GLY A 99 8.95 -23.24 -22.30
N ASP A 100 7.98 -22.51 -22.87
CA ASP A 100 6.70 -22.19 -22.24
C ASP A 100 5.69 -23.36 -22.26
N ALA A 101 5.98 -24.44 -22.99
CA ALA A 101 5.07 -25.56 -23.18
C ALA A 101 5.72 -26.94 -22.93
N ALA A 102 6.82 -26.99 -22.18
CA ALA A 102 7.51 -28.24 -21.86
C ALA A 102 6.59 -29.30 -21.21
N LEU A 103 5.74 -28.90 -20.25
CA LEU A 103 4.77 -29.80 -19.61
C LEU A 103 3.69 -30.29 -20.60
N SER A 104 3.30 -29.44 -21.56
CA SER A 104 2.37 -29.83 -22.62
C SER A 104 2.99 -30.85 -23.55
N LEU A 105 4.28 -30.70 -23.89
CA LEU A 105 5.02 -31.66 -24.69
C LEU A 105 5.13 -33.01 -23.97
N VAL A 106 5.48 -33.02 -22.68
CA VAL A 106 5.51 -34.26 -21.88
C VAL A 106 4.14 -34.94 -21.91
N THR A 107 3.07 -34.21 -21.66
CA THR A 107 1.70 -34.74 -21.69
C THR A 107 1.36 -35.34 -23.06
N ALA A 108 1.64 -34.63 -24.15
CA ALA A 108 1.35 -35.06 -25.51
C ALA A 108 2.18 -36.28 -25.93
N LEU A 109 3.49 -36.29 -25.64
CA LEU A 109 4.37 -37.43 -25.91
C LEU A 109 3.88 -38.68 -25.17
N THR A 110 3.44 -38.53 -23.92
CA THR A 110 2.92 -39.65 -23.16
C THR A 110 1.58 -40.14 -23.70
N GLU A 111 0.62 -39.26 -24.01
CA GLU A 111 -0.71 -39.64 -24.49
C GLU A 111 -0.74 -40.15 -25.93
N GLU A 112 -0.02 -39.49 -26.84
CA GLU A 112 -0.12 -39.74 -28.27
C GLU A 112 0.91 -40.76 -28.77
N ILE A 113 2.00 -40.97 -28.03
CA ILE A 113 3.10 -41.83 -28.47
C ILE A 113 3.36 -42.97 -27.47
N ALA A 114 3.70 -42.65 -26.22
CA ALA A 114 4.15 -43.68 -25.27
C ALA A 114 3.03 -44.66 -24.91
N LEU A 115 1.85 -44.18 -24.51
CA LEU A 115 0.73 -45.04 -24.11
C LEU A 115 0.24 -45.94 -25.26
N PRO A 116 0.05 -45.46 -26.51
CA PRO A 116 -0.32 -46.33 -27.63
C PRO A 116 0.76 -47.36 -28.00
N LEU A 117 2.04 -46.99 -27.94
CA LEU A 117 3.13 -47.91 -28.24
C LEU A 117 3.23 -49.04 -27.20
N LEU A 118 3.10 -48.70 -25.92
CA LEU A 118 3.19 -49.65 -24.81
C LEU A 118 1.90 -50.45 -24.61
N GLY A 119 0.74 -49.88 -24.99
CA GLY A 119 -0.56 -50.53 -24.89
C GLY A 119 -0.77 -51.62 -25.94
N ASN A 120 0.07 -51.69 -26.97
CA ASN A 120 0.07 -52.78 -27.93
C ASN A 120 0.95 -53.93 -27.42
N GLY A 121 0.34 -55.05 -27.03
CA GLY A 121 1.04 -56.24 -26.53
C GLY A 121 2.08 -56.80 -27.51
N ASP A 122 1.89 -56.61 -28.82
CA ASP A 122 2.84 -57.07 -29.84
C ASP A 122 4.21 -56.36 -29.74
N ASN A 123 4.24 -55.13 -29.23
CA ASN A 123 5.46 -54.35 -29.08
C ASN A 123 6.27 -54.76 -27.82
N CYS A 124 5.66 -55.54 -26.93
CA CYS A 124 6.23 -55.92 -25.63
C CYS A 124 6.38 -57.45 -25.48
N LEU A 125 6.36 -58.21 -26.57
CA LEU A 125 6.43 -59.68 -26.53
C LEU A 125 7.69 -60.22 -25.84
N ASP A 126 8.82 -59.51 -25.98
CA ASP A 126 10.10 -59.89 -25.38
C ASP A 126 10.24 -59.42 -23.91
N TRP A 127 9.22 -58.78 -23.35
CA TRP A 127 9.28 -58.21 -22.01
C TRP A 127 8.90 -59.23 -20.93
N PRO A 128 9.50 -59.14 -19.73
CA PRO A 128 9.07 -59.92 -18.57
C PRO A 128 7.58 -59.72 -18.26
N GLU A 129 6.93 -60.79 -17.81
CA GLU A 129 5.52 -60.79 -17.41
C GLU A 129 5.26 -59.72 -16.32
N GLY A 130 4.23 -58.89 -16.49
CA GLY A 130 3.89 -57.79 -15.58
C GLY A 130 4.66 -56.47 -15.81
N MET A 131 5.75 -56.48 -16.59
CA MET A 131 6.54 -55.28 -16.88
C MET A 131 5.78 -54.27 -17.78
N PRO A 132 5.07 -54.69 -18.85
CA PRO A 132 4.31 -53.76 -19.69
C PRO A 132 3.24 -53.01 -18.89
N GLU A 133 2.52 -53.69 -17.99
CA GLU A 133 1.50 -53.08 -17.13
C GLU A 133 2.12 -52.08 -16.15
N GLU A 134 3.29 -52.41 -15.57
CA GLU A 134 3.99 -51.52 -14.66
C GLU A 134 4.49 -50.25 -15.36
N VAL A 135 5.05 -50.37 -16.57
CA VAL A 135 5.52 -49.23 -17.36
C VAL A 135 4.35 -48.38 -17.85
N LEU A 136 3.23 -48.98 -18.26
CA LEU A 136 2.00 -48.25 -18.58
C LEU A 136 1.51 -47.43 -17.38
N ARG A 137 1.43 -48.03 -16.20
CA ARG A 137 1.03 -47.33 -14.97
C ARG A 137 1.99 -46.18 -14.64
N TYR A 138 3.29 -46.38 -14.81
CA TYR A 138 4.29 -45.32 -14.59
C TYR A 138 4.14 -44.17 -15.60
N MET A 139 3.87 -44.47 -16.88
CA MET A 139 3.61 -43.45 -17.90
C MET A 139 2.34 -42.66 -17.59
N GLU A 140 1.26 -43.33 -17.17
CA GLU A 140 0.04 -42.65 -16.73
C GLU A 140 0.28 -41.75 -15.51
N LEU A 141 1.08 -42.20 -14.54
CA LEU A 141 1.49 -41.40 -13.38
C LEU A 141 2.25 -40.14 -13.80
N LEU A 142 3.27 -40.28 -14.67
CA LEU A 142 4.04 -39.14 -15.17
C LEU A 142 3.17 -38.12 -15.90
N LYS A 143 2.25 -38.60 -16.72
CA LYS A 143 1.28 -37.74 -17.40
C LYS A 143 0.43 -36.96 -16.41
N ASN A 144 -0.16 -37.65 -15.44
CA ASN A 144 -1.01 -37.06 -14.42
C ASN A 144 -0.25 -36.00 -13.61
N GLN A 145 0.99 -36.30 -13.22
CA GLN A 145 1.86 -35.33 -12.53
C GLN A 145 2.15 -34.11 -13.40
N ALA A 146 2.47 -34.29 -14.68
CA ALA A 146 2.71 -33.18 -15.61
C ALA A 146 1.45 -32.30 -15.78
N GLN A 147 0.26 -32.91 -15.85
CA GLN A 147 -1.01 -32.19 -15.93
C GLN A 147 -1.35 -31.43 -14.64
N VAL A 148 -1.10 -32.03 -13.46
CA VAL A 148 -1.27 -31.37 -12.16
C VAL A 148 -0.35 -30.16 -12.04
N VAL A 149 0.95 -30.32 -12.31
CA VAL A 149 1.92 -29.21 -12.24
C VAL A 149 1.55 -28.12 -13.25
N LYS A 150 1.18 -28.50 -14.48
CA LYS A 150 0.73 -27.54 -15.49
C LYS A 150 -0.49 -26.74 -15.01
N ALA A 151 -1.48 -27.39 -14.42
CA ALA A 151 -2.65 -26.71 -13.91
C ALA A 151 -2.30 -25.78 -12.74
N GLN A 152 -1.44 -26.21 -11.82
CA GLN A 152 -0.97 -25.39 -10.71
C GLN A 152 -0.25 -24.12 -11.18
N THR A 153 0.61 -24.22 -12.20
CA THR A 153 1.25 -23.03 -12.81
C THR A 153 0.26 -22.06 -13.45
N GLN A 154 -0.96 -22.51 -13.74
CA GLN A 154 -2.06 -21.72 -14.28
C GLN A 154 -3.08 -21.30 -13.21
N GLY A 155 -2.81 -21.55 -11.92
CA GLY A 155 -3.73 -21.27 -10.82
C GLY A 155 -4.97 -22.18 -10.79
N ARG A 156 -4.86 -23.41 -11.33
CA ARG A 156 -5.97 -24.38 -11.42
C ARG A 156 -5.64 -25.69 -10.73
N THR A 157 -6.67 -26.37 -10.25
CA THR A 157 -6.58 -27.70 -9.66
C THR A 157 -7.04 -28.74 -10.67
N PHE A 158 -6.12 -29.57 -11.14
CA PHE A 158 -6.42 -30.69 -12.02
C PHE A 158 -6.61 -31.97 -11.22
N LEU A 159 -7.69 -32.69 -11.48
CA LEU A 159 -7.97 -33.99 -10.90
C LEU A 159 -7.40 -35.08 -11.81
N PRO A 160 -6.29 -35.74 -11.42
CA PRO A 160 -5.62 -36.71 -12.28
C PRO A 160 -6.52 -37.91 -12.57
N GLN A 161 -6.45 -38.46 -13.78
CA GLN A 161 -7.21 -39.65 -14.18
C GLN A 161 -6.45 -40.89 -13.74
N PRO A 162 -6.91 -41.60 -12.71
CA PRO A 162 -6.16 -42.70 -12.11
C PRO A 162 -6.50 -44.02 -12.82
N GLY A 163 -5.48 -44.87 -13.02
CA GLY A 163 -5.65 -46.20 -13.59
C GLY A 163 -6.39 -47.18 -12.65
N LEU A 164 -6.43 -46.88 -11.34
CA LEU A 164 -7.14 -47.65 -10.32
C LEU A 164 -8.05 -46.76 -9.48
N ALA A 165 -9.20 -47.29 -9.09
CA ALA A 165 -10.23 -46.51 -8.43
C ALA A 165 -9.95 -46.13 -6.97
N LYS A 166 -9.10 -46.90 -6.28
CA LYS A 166 -8.63 -46.58 -4.93
C LYS A 166 -7.78 -45.31 -4.94
N ASP A 167 -6.72 -45.34 -5.72
CA ASP A 167 -5.73 -44.26 -5.86
C ASP A 167 -6.42 -42.95 -6.29
N ALA A 168 -7.48 -43.07 -7.09
CA ALA A 168 -8.35 -41.95 -7.46
C ALA A 168 -8.91 -41.17 -6.30
N SER A 169 -9.60 -41.88 -5.42
CA SER A 169 -10.44 -41.27 -4.41
C SER A 169 -9.60 -40.58 -3.34
N GLU A 170 -8.47 -41.19 -2.97
CA GLU A 170 -7.54 -40.64 -1.98
C GLU A 170 -6.83 -39.39 -2.54
N ILE A 171 -6.33 -39.44 -3.79
CA ILE A 171 -5.67 -38.29 -4.42
C ILE A 171 -6.64 -37.13 -4.66
N TRP A 172 -7.87 -37.42 -5.11
CA TRP A 172 -8.87 -36.37 -5.34
C TRP A 172 -9.32 -35.74 -4.02
N ASP A 173 -9.47 -36.52 -2.95
CA ASP A 173 -9.83 -36.00 -1.63
C ASP A 173 -8.73 -35.07 -1.08
N GLU A 174 -7.46 -35.45 -1.20
CA GLU A 174 -6.33 -34.61 -0.78
C GLU A 174 -6.27 -33.31 -1.59
N LEU A 175 -6.30 -33.38 -2.92
CA LEU A 175 -6.21 -32.19 -3.79
C LEU A 175 -7.38 -31.22 -3.60
N VAL A 176 -8.61 -31.75 -3.51
CA VAL A 176 -9.80 -30.92 -3.26
C VAL A 176 -9.79 -30.39 -1.84
N GLY A 177 -9.41 -31.22 -0.86
CA GLY A 177 -9.31 -30.84 0.54
C GLY A 177 -8.32 -29.70 0.76
N GLU A 178 -7.11 -29.79 0.21
CA GLU A 178 -6.08 -28.74 0.28
C GLU A 178 -6.56 -27.44 -0.39
N PHE A 179 -7.17 -27.53 -1.58
CA PHE A 179 -7.73 -26.35 -2.24
C PHE A 179 -8.85 -25.70 -1.43
N LEU A 180 -9.76 -26.49 -0.85
CA LEU A 180 -10.88 -25.95 -0.09
C LEU A 180 -10.45 -25.28 1.22
N LYS A 181 -9.31 -25.65 1.79
CA LYS A 181 -8.73 -25.03 3.01
C LYS A 181 -8.21 -23.61 2.81
N GLN A 182 -7.90 -23.20 1.57
CA GLN A 182 -7.39 -21.87 1.28
C GLN A 182 -8.36 -20.79 1.78
N ASP A 183 -7.82 -19.77 2.46
CA ASP A 183 -8.57 -18.66 3.06
C ASP A 183 -8.00 -17.31 2.58
N SER A 184 -8.89 -16.35 2.28
CA SER A 184 -8.46 -15.00 1.87
C SER A 184 -7.77 -14.24 3.00
N ALA A 185 -7.99 -14.64 4.26
CA ALA A 185 -7.34 -14.04 5.42
C ALA A 185 -5.82 -14.29 5.48
N GLU A 186 -5.27 -15.24 4.71
CA GLU A 186 -3.84 -15.61 4.74
C GLU A 186 -2.93 -14.40 4.44
N LEU A 187 -3.23 -13.60 3.42
CA LEU A 187 -2.41 -12.43 3.05
C LEU A 187 -2.38 -11.35 4.15
N VAL A 188 -3.50 -11.14 4.83
CA VAL A 188 -3.58 -10.23 5.98
C VAL A 188 -2.73 -10.75 7.13
N LEU A 189 -2.79 -12.05 7.41
CA LEU A 189 -2.00 -12.68 8.48
C LEU A 189 -0.49 -12.62 8.20
N GLU A 190 -0.11 -12.67 6.93
CA GLU A 190 1.27 -12.51 6.44
C GLU A 190 1.77 -11.05 6.44
N GLN A 191 0.95 -10.08 6.90
CA GLN A 191 1.29 -8.66 7.01
C GLN A 191 1.63 -7.98 5.66
N THR A 192 1.14 -8.51 4.54
CA THR A 192 1.44 -8.01 3.19
C THR A 192 0.67 -6.73 2.79
N ARG A 193 -0.03 -6.10 3.75
CA ARG A 193 -0.90 -4.92 3.55
C ARG A 193 -1.78 -5.04 2.28
N PRO A 194 -2.57 -6.12 2.13
CA PRO A 194 -3.36 -6.34 0.92
C PRO A 194 -4.38 -5.22 0.70
N LEU A 195 -4.75 -5.03 -0.57
CA LEU A 195 -5.77 -4.09 -1.03
C LEU A 195 -7.05 -4.86 -1.40
N PRO A 196 -8.22 -4.18 -1.51
CA PRO A 196 -9.51 -4.84 -1.76
C PRO A 196 -9.56 -5.71 -3.02
N ASP A 197 -8.68 -5.45 -3.97
CA ASP A 197 -8.56 -6.25 -5.19
C ASP A 197 -8.13 -7.69 -4.90
N GLU A 198 -7.38 -7.94 -3.81
CA GLU A 198 -6.95 -9.28 -3.42
C GLU A 198 -8.15 -10.14 -3.01
N GLU A 199 -9.05 -9.63 -2.15
CA GLU A 199 -10.30 -10.33 -1.81
C GLU A 199 -11.16 -10.59 -3.05
N PHE A 200 -11.29 -9.62 -3.96
CA PHE A 200 -12.07 -9.80 -5.20
C PHE A 200 -11.44 -10.87 -6.11
N ASN A 201 -10.13 -10.80 -6.33
CA ASN A 201 -9.40 -11.74 -7.18
C ASN A 201 -9.36 -13.14 -6.57
N PHE A 202 -9.28 -13.26 -5.25
CA PHE A 202 -9.35 -14.52 -4.54
C PHE A 202 -10.68 -15.24 -4.84
N TRP A 203 -11.82 -14.57 -4.62
CA TRP A 203 -13.13 -15.18 -4.82
C TRP A 203 -13.43 -15.49 -6.29
N GLU A 204 -13.05 -14.61 -7.21
CA GLU A 204 -13.20 -14.84 -8.66
C GLU A 204 -12.31 -16.02 -9.12
N SER A 205 -11.06 -16.10 -8.66
CA SER A 205 -10.16 -17.22 -8.98
C SER A 205 -10.63 -18.54 -8.36
N ARG A 206 -11.11 -18.50 -7.10
CA ARG A 206 -11.70 -19.66 -6.42
C ARG A 206 -12.92 -20.17 -7.17
N LEU A 207 -13.81 -19.28 -7.63
CA LEU A 207 -14.96 -19.64 -8.44
C LEU A 207 -14.55 -20.28 -9.77
N GLN A 208 -13.61 -19.67 -10.50
CA GLN A 208 -13.12 -20.22 -11.77
C GLN A 208 -12.51 -21.61 -11.60
N ASN A 209 -11.75 -21.83 -10.53
CA ASN A 209 -11.15 -23.13 -10.24
C ASN A 209 -12.21 -24.16 -9.81
N LEU A 210 -13.19 -23.79 -8.98
CA LEU A 210 -14.32 -24.66 -8.61
C LEU A 210 -15.15 -25.09 -9.83
N VAL A 211 -15.43 -24.17 -10.75
CA VAL A 211 -16.10 -24.49 -12.02
C VAL A 211 -15.25 -25.46 -12.86
N PHE A 212 -13.92 -25.31 -12.83
CA PHE A 212 -13.01 -26.23 -13.52
C PHE A 212 -13.00 -27.63 -12.88
N ILE A 213 -12.96 -27.73 -11.55
CA ILE A 213 -13.05 -28.99 -10.80
C ILE A 213 -14.40 -29.67 -11.05
N ASP A 214 -15.51 -28.92 -10.99
CA ASP A 214 -16.86 -29.44 -11.24
C ASP A 214 -17.00 -30.06 -12.65
N LYS A 215 -16.44 -29.40 -13.67
CA LYS A 215 -16.39 -29.93 -15.04
C LYS A 215 -15.60 -31.24 -15.13
N GLN A 216 -14.51 -31.38 -14.38
CA GLN A 216 -13.70 -32.60 -14.34
C GLN A 216 -14.49 -33.75 -13.68
N LEU A 217 -15.15 -33.48 -12.55
CA LEU A 217 -15.98 -34.46 -11.83
C LEU A 217 -17.21 -34.92 -12.66
N LYS A 218 -17.76 -34.05 -13.50
CA LYS A 218 -18.88 -34.36 -14.41
C LYS A 218 -18.44 -34.99 -15.73
N SER A 219 -17.14 -35.17 -15.96
CA SER A 219 -16.64 -35.75 -17.20
C SER A 219 -17.10 -37.21 -17.38
N PRO A 220 -17.31 -37.70 -18.63
CA PRO A 220 -17.74 -39.08 -18.87
C PRO A 220 -16.83 -40.12 -18.20
N LYS A 221 -15.53 -39.86 -18.17
CA LYS A 221 -14.55 -40.75 -17.52
C LYS A 221 -14.69 -40.77 -16.00
N ALA A 222 -14.89 -39.62 -15.36
CA ALA A 222 -15.14 -39.54 -13.92
C ALA A 222 -16.46 -40.23 -13.53
N GLN A 223 -17.49 -40.11 -14.38
CA GLN A 223 -18.76 -40.80 -14.19
C GLN A 223 -18.63 -42.32 -14.32
N GLN A 224 -17.85 -42.79 -15.29
CA GLN A 224 -17.53 -44.22 -15.43
C GLN A 224 -16.82 -44.75 -14.18
N LEU A 225 -15.80 -44.03 -13.69
CA LEU A 225 -15.10 -44.38 -12.47
C LEU A 225 -16.06 -44.48 -11.27
N ALA A 226 -16.91 -43.48 -11.08
CA ALA A 226 -17.91 -43.48 -10.01
C ALA A 226 -18.86 -44.68 -10.11
N ALA A 227 -19.34 -45.00 -11.32
CA ALA A 227 -20.21 -46.15 -11.57
C ALA A 227 -19.50 -47.49 -11.28
N THR A 228 -18.23 -47.64 -11.67
CA THR A 228 -17.43 -48.84 -11.38
C THR A 228 -17.24 -49.03 -9.87
N VAL A 229 -16.92 -47.96 -9.14
CA VAL A 229 -16.73 -47.98 -7.68
C VAL A 229 -18.03 -48.31 -6.95
N GLU A 230 -19.16 -47.76 -7.41
CA GLU A 230 -20.49 -48.02 -6.84
C GLU A 230 -20.96 -49.45 -7.11
N ASN A 231 -20.79 -49.96 -8.33
CA ASN A 231 -21.10 -51.35 -8.68
C ASN A 231 -20.26 -52.35 -7.89
N ALA A 232 -19.01 -52.00 -7.60
CA ALA A 232 -18.11 -52.82 -6.78
C ALA A 232 -18.44 -52.78 -5.27
N GLN A 233 -19.47 -52.03 -4.84
CA GLN A 233 -19.83 -51.78 -3.44
C GLN A 233 -18.63 -51.34 -2.57
N SER A 234 -17.73 -50.56 -3.17
CA SER A 234 -16.48 -50.18 -2.54
C SER A 234 -16.64 -49.05 -1.52
N VAL A 235 -15.81 -49.07 -0.48
CA VAL A 235 -15.73 -48.02 0.55
C VAL A 235 -15.38 -46.65 -0.06
N TYR A 236 -14.74 -46.62 -1.24
CA TYR A 236 -14.39 -45.38 -1.94
C TYR A 236 -15.61 -44.64 -2.54
N SER A 237 -16.78 -45.29 -2.64
CA SER A 237 -18.00 -44.65 -3.16
C SER A 237 -18.47 -43.48 -2.28
N SER A 238 -18.37 -43.62 -0.95
CA SER A 238 -18.75 -42.55 -0.02
C SER A 238 -17.81 -41.35 -0.14
N THR A 239 -16.51 -41.60 -0.28
CA THR A 239 -15.48 -40.56 -0.45
C THR A 239 -15.72 -39.74 -1.73
N LEU A 240 -15.96 -40.40 -2.87
CA LEU A 240 -16.28 -39.71 -4.12
C LEU A 240 -17.58 -38.88 -4.03
N LYS A 241 -18.61 -39.40 -3.36
CA LYS A 241 -19.85 -38.64 -3.12
C LYS A 241 -19.60 -37.42 -2.22
N GLN A 242 -18.75 -37.55 -1.20
CA GLN A 242 -18.36 -36.45 -0.32
C GLN A 242 -17.58 -35.36 -1.07
N ILE A 243 -16.63 -35.74 -1.92
CA ILE A 243 -15.88 -34.80 -2.77
C ILE A 243 -16.84 -34.00 -3.65
N CYS A 244 -17.72 -34.69 -4.40
CA CYS A 244 -18.71 -34.04 -5.25
C CYS A 244 -19.61 -33.08 -4.46
N SER A 245 -20.12 -33.51 -3.30
CA SER A 245 -20.95 -32.65 -2.45
C SER A 245 -20.19 -31.43 -1.95
N SER A 246 -18.94 -31.60 -1.51
CA SER A 246 -18.10 -30.52 -0.99
C SER A 246 -17.81 -29.48 -2.06
N VAL A 247 -17.52 -29.92 -3.29
CA VAL A 247 -17.32 -29.04 -4.44
C VAL A 247 -18.60 -28.28 -4.81
N GLN A 248 -19.77 -28.93 -4.83
CA GLN A 248 -21.05 -28.21 -5.09
C GLN A 248 -21.34 -27.15 -4.03
N SER A 249 -21.13 -27.48 -2.75
CA SER A 249 -21.33 -26.54 -1.65
C SER A 249 -20.39 -25.33 -1.75
N ALA A 250 -19.11 -25.58 -2.01
CA ALA A 250 -18.10 -24.54 -2.19
C ALA A 250 -18.37 -23.68 -3.43
N LEU A 251 -18.86 -24.27 -4.53
CA LEU A 251 -19.22 -23.57 -5.75
C LEU A 251 -20.39 -22.62 -5.50
N LYS A 252 -21.43 -23.07 -4.80
CA LYS A 252 -22.56 -22.21 -4.40
C LYS A 252 -22.12 -21.05 -3.51
N GLU A 253 -21.19 -21.29 -2.58
CA GLU A 253 -20.60 -20.25 -1.73
C GLU A 253 -19.82 -19.23 -2.57
N ALA A 254 -18.90 -19.69 -3.43
CA ALA A 254 -18.07 -18.82 -4.25
C ALA A 254 -18.91 -18.00 -5.27
N GLU A 255 -19.95 -18.58 -5.87
CA GLU A 255 -20.87 -17.88 -6.77
C GLU A 255 -21.61 -16.74 -6.06
N ASP A 256 -22.19 -17.01 -4.89
CA ASP A 256 -22.91 -16.01 -4.10
C ASP A 256 -21.98 -14.88 -3.68
N ILE A 257 -20.81 -15.21 -3.13
CA ILE A 257 -19.85 -14.20 -2.65
C ILE A 257 -19.35 -13.34 -3.81
N THR A 258 -18.87 -13.95 -4.89
CA THR A 258 -18.35 -13.24 -6.06
C THR A 258 -19.40 -12.32 -6.67
N HIS A 259 -20.66 -12.80 -6.78
CA HIS A 259 -21.76 -11.98 -7.29
C HIS A 259 -22.02 -10.75 -6.40
N ASN A 260 -22.07 -10.93 -5.09
CA ASN A 260 -22.38 -9.86 -4.14
C ASN A 260 -21.21 -8.88 -3.90
N LEU A 261 -19.95 -9.27 -4.18
CA LEU A 261 -18.77 -8.39 -4.10
C LEU A 261 -18.68 -7.40 -5.28
N ARG A 262 -19.18 -7.78 -6.47
CA ARG A 262 -19.08 -6.96 -7.70
C ARG A 262 -19.55 -5.50 -7.56
N PRO A 263 -20.67 -5.18 -6.90
CA PRO A 263 -21.09 -3.80 -6.73
C PRO A 263 -20.09 -2.96 -5.93
N LEU A 264 -19.49 -3.52 -4.88
CA LEU A 264 -18.44 -2.86 -4.10
C LEU A 264 -17.18 -2.66 -4.93
N GLN A 265 -16.76 -3.67 -5.69
CA GLN A 265 -15.61 -3.55 -6.61
C GLN A 265 -15.82 -2.39 -7.59
N LYS A 266 -16.98 -2.31 -8.25
CA LYS A 266 -17.32 -1.20 -9.16
C LYS A 266 -17.33 0.17 -8.49
N LEU A 267 -17.63 0.21 -7.19
CA LEU A 267 -17.61 1.45 -6.41
C LEU A 267 -16.19 1.85 -6.01
N LEU A 268 -15.32 0.89 -5.68
CA LEU A 268 -13.94 1.17 -5.27
C LEU A 268 -13.04 1.59 -6.43
N GLU A 269 -13.23 1.05 -7.63
CA GLU A 269 -12.46 1.41 -8.83
C GLU A 269 -12.34 2.94 -9.06
N PRO A 270 -13.45 3.69 -9.18
CA PRO A 270 -13.36 5.13 -9.39
C PRO A 270 -12.77 5.89 -8.18
N LEU A 271 -12.85 5.33 -6.96
CA LEU A 271 -12.28 5.97 -5.76
C LEU A 271 -10.74 5.98 -5.79
N LYS A 272 -10.12 5.01 -6.46
CA LYS A 272 -8.65 4.93 -6.60
C LYS A 272 -8.08 6.12 -7.36
N THR A 273 -8.87 6.72 -8.25
CA THR A 273 -8.47 7.84 -9.12
C THR A 273 -9.21 9.15 -8.80
N LEU A 274 -10.10 9.15 -7.81
CA LEU A 274 -10.88 10.31 -7.43
C LEU A 274 -9.97 11.38 -6.82
N ASP A 275 -10.29 12.66 -7.04
CA ASP A 275 -9.64 13.74 -6.29
C ASP A 275 -9.82 13.50 -4.78
N TYR A 276 -8.72 13.55 -4.05
CA TYR A 276 -8.69 13.23 -2.63
C TYR A 276 -9.63 14.14 -1.83
N SER A 277 -9.81 15.39 -2.25
CA SER A 277 -10.75 16.34 -1.64
C SER A 277 -12.20 15.84 -1.60
N GLN A 278 -12.59 14.99 -2.56
CA GLN A 278 -13.94 14.44 -2.71
C GLN A 278 -14.08 13.06 -2.07
N LEU A 279 -12.97 12.43 -1.67
CA LEU A 279 -12.96 11.06 -1.12
C LEU A 279 -13.83 10.96 0.14
N LYS A 280 -13.77 11.98 1.01
CA LYS A 280 -14.56 12.08 2.25
C LYS A 280 -16.06 11.92 2.04
N ASP A 281 -16.60 12.44 0.93
CA ASP A 281 -18.03 12.39 0.62
C ASP A 281 -18.48 10.99 0.17
N GLN A 282 -17.57 10.19 -0.39
CA GLN A 282 -17.85 8.84 -0.88
C GLN A 282 -17.73 7.76 0.20
N VAL A 283 -17.07 8.06 1.32
CA VAL A 283 -16.83 7.10 2.43
C VAL A 283 -18.11 6.45 2.94
N TRP A 284 -19.18 7.24 3.06
CA TRP A 284 -20.47 6.73 3.52
C TRP A 284 -21.07 5.73 2.53
N THR A 285 -21.11 6.08 1.24
CA THR A 285 -21.64 5.23 0.17
C THR A 285 -20.90 3.90 0.12
N MET A 286 -19.57 3.94 0.22
CA MET A 286 -18.72 2.74 0.26
C MET A 286 -19.00 1.87 1.48
N MET A 287 -19.03 2.45 2.68
CA MET A 287 -19.26 1.68 3.91
C MET A 287 -20.68 1.09 3.95
N GLU A 288 -21.68 1.81 3.43
CA GLU A 288 -23.05 1.31 3.30
C GLU A 288 -23.11 0.14 2.32
N GLU A 289 -22.32 0.13 1.25
CA GLU A 289 -22.23 -1.01 0.32
C GLU A 289 -21.60 -2.24 0.98
N VAL A 290 -20.59 -2.07 1.85
CA VAL A 290 -20.04 -3.16 2.68
C VAL A 290 -21.12 -3.71 3.63
N ARG A 291 -21.94 -2.83 4.23
CA ARG A 291 -23.08 -3.24 5.05
C ARG A 291 -24.13 -4.00 4.22
N LEU A 292 -24.40 -3.57 2.98
CA LEU A 292 -25.33 -4.24 2.08
C LEU A 292 -24.82 -5.61 1.64
N LEU A 293 -23.53 -5.73 1.31
CA LEU A 293 -22.85 -7.01 1.06
C LEU A 293 -23.10 -8.01 2.21
N TRP A 294 -22.89 -7.58 3.45
CA TRP A 294 -23.17 -8.39 4.64
C TRP A 294 -24.63 -8.86 4.72
N THR A 295 -25.58 -8.02 4.34
CA THR A 295 -27.01 -8.37 4.42
C THR A 295 -27.55 -9.17 3.22
N ARG A 296 -26.93 -9.04 2.03
CA ARG A 296 -27.40 -9.69 0.80
C ARG A 296 -26.83 -11.08 0.62
N SER A 297 -25.56 -11.27 0.96
CA SER A 297 -24.87 -12.55 0.77
C SER A 297 -25.24 -13.55 1.86
N GLN A 298 -25.53 -14.77 1.45
CA GLN A 298 -25.84 -15.87 2.37
C GLN A 298 -24.56 -16.47 2.99
N PHE A 299 -23.42 -16.31 2.33
CA PHE A 299 -22.17 -16.94 2.73
C PHE A 299 -21.10 -15.94 3.21
N TYR A 300 -21.14 -14.69 2.76
CA TYR A 300 -20.17 -13.66 3.15
C TYR A 300 -20.42 -13.08 4.54
N CYS A 301 -21.59 -13.31 5.13
CA CYS A 301 -22.01 -12.76 6.43
C CYS A 301 -21.29 -13.41 7.63
N LYS A 302 -19.97 -13.63 7.51
CA LYS A 302 -19.06 -14.16 8.53
C LYS A 302 -18.13 -13.05 9.04
N PRO A 303 -17.92 -12.90 10.36
CA PRO A 303 -17.04 -11.88 10.93
C PRO A 303 -15.63 -11.82 10.34
N CYS A 304 -15.01 -12.97 10.03
CA CYS A 304 -13.67 -13.02 9.46
C CYS A 304 -13.58 -12.31 8.10
N HIS A 305 -14.47 -12.65 7.16
CA HIS A 305 -14.45 -12.07 5.81
C HIS A 305 -14.62 -10.55 5.84
N VAL A 306 -15.61 -10.04 6.60
CA VAL A 306 -15.84 -8.58 6.66
C VAL A 306 -14.70 -7.84 7.36
N VAL A 307 -14.01 -8.48 8.32
CA VAL A 307 -12.82 -7.90 8.96
C VAL A 307 -11.68 -7.79 7.94
N VAL A 308 -11.39 -8.84 7.18
CA VAL A 308 -10.36 -8.84 6.11
C VAL A 308 -10.64 -7.73 5.10
N LEU A 309 -11.85 -7.68 4.55
CA LEU A 309 -12.24 -6.65 3.59
C LEU A 309 -12.14 -5.22 4.16
N LEU A 310 -12.53 -5.01 5.42
CA LEU A 310 -12.43 -3.70 6.05
C LEU A 310 -10.97 -3.31 6.38
N GLN A 311 -10.09 -4.28 6.64
CA GLN A 311 -8.65 -4.03 6.76
C GLN A 311 -8.08 -3.64 5.41
N GLU A 312 -8.40 -4.35 4.33
CA GLU A 312 -7.97 -4.04 2.97
C GLU A 312 -8.47 -2.66 2.52
N ILE A 313 -9.72 -2.31 2.80
CA ILE A 313 -10.26 -0.96 2.54
C ILE A 313 -9.48 0.08 3.36
N SER A 314 -9.16 -0.22 4.63
CA SER A 314 -8.33 0.69 5.44
C SER A 314 -6.94 0.88 4.84
N ASN A 315 -6.32 -0.18 4.32
CA ASN A 315 -5.03 -0.12 3.63
C ASN A 315 -5.11 0.73 2.35
N LEU A 316 -6.18 0.57 1.55
CA LEU A 316 -6.43 1.42 0.39
C LEU A 316 -6.49 2.90 0.77
N PHE A 317 -7.24 3.25 1.82
CA PHE A 317 -7.34 4.63 2.28
C PHE A 317 -6.01 5.19 2.81
N ILE A 318 -5.20 4.35 3.48
CA ILE A 318 -3.83 4.73 3.88
C ILE A 318 -2.99 5.02 2.64
N GLU A 319 -2.99 4.14 1.64
CA GLU A 319 -2.18 4.32 0.43
C GLU A 319 -2.60 5.54 -0.40
N LEU A 320 -3.90 5.78 -0.55
CA LEU A 320 -4.41 7.00 -1.18
C LEU A 320 -3.95 8.27 -0.44
N SER A 321 -3.93 8.22 0.89
CA SER A 321 -3.48 9.36 1.73
C SER A 321 -1.97 9.59 1.59
N ARG A 322 -1.17 8.52 1.57
CA ARG A 322 0.28 8.61 1.37
C ARG A 322 0.63 9.17 -0.01
N SER A 323 -0.08 8.71 -1.03
CA SER A 323 0.03 9.22 -2.39
C SER A 323 -0.32 10.69 -2.50
N PHE A 324 -1.44 11.11 -1.89
CA PHE A 324 -1.85 12.51 -1.86
C PHE A 324 -0.84 13.42 -1.13
N LEU A 325 -0.16 12.91 -0.09
CA LEU A 325 0.89 13.63 0.63
C LEU A 325 2.28 13.51 -0.03
N GLY A 326 2.37 12.86 -1.20
CA GLY A 326 3.58 12.78 -2.01
C GLY A 326 4.66 11.83 -1.48
N HIS A 327 4.29 10.71 -0.86
CA HIS A 327 5.18 9.59 -0.44
C HIS A 327 6.56 10.03 0.09
N GLY A 328 6.68 10.31 1.38
CA GLY A 328 7.95 10.72 2.01
C GLY A 328 8.41 12.14 1.70
N GLN A 329 7.78 12.85 0.76
CA GLN A 329 8.08 14.27 0.50
C GLN A 329 7.40 15.23 1.47
N VAL A 330 6.54 14.73 2.36
CA VAL A 330 5.74 15.57 3.25
C VAL A 330 6.63 16.52 4.06
N LEU A 331 7.76 16.07 4.63
CA LEU A 331 8.64 16.96 5.41
C LEU A 331 9.35 18.03 4.57
N LYS A 332 9.56 17.78 3.27
CA LYS A 332 10.18 18.76 2.37
C LYS A 332 9.30 20.00 2.18
N GLY A 333 7.98 19.86 2.38
CA GLY A 333 7.03 20.96 2.31
C GLY A 333 7.14 21.98 3.47
N LEU A 334 7.93 21.70 4.52
CA LEU A 334 8.08 22.60 5.67
C LEU A 334 8.77 23.93 5.32
N VAL A 335 9.70 23.90 4.37
CA VAL A 335 10.54 25.06 4.01
C VAL A 335 9.96 25.87 2.86
N SER A 336 9.20 25.24 1.96
CA SER A 336 8.67 25.90 0.74
C SER A 336 7.41 26.74 1.01
N ASP A 337 6.28 26.07 1.24
CA ASP A 337 5.02 26.70 1.62
C ASP A 337 4.26 25.72 2.54
N PRO A 338 4.32 25.92 3.86
CA PRO A 338 3.79 24.94 4.80
C PRO A 338 2.26 24.95 4.90
N ALA A 339 1.58 26.01 4.50
CA ALA A 339 0.13 26.13 4.69
C ALA A 339 -0.70 25.14 3.83
N PRO A 340 -0.46 24.98 2.52
CA PRO A 340 -1.20 24.00 1.71
C PRO A 340 -0.97 22.55 2.15
N VAL A 341 0.25 22.23 2.60
CA VAL A 341 0.57 20.87 3.09
C VAL A 341 -0.11 20.61 4.42
N PHE A 342 -0.16 21.60 5.32
CA PHE A 342 -0.92 21.51 6.56
C PHE A 342 -2.41 21.20 6.31
N GLU A 343 -3.05 21.92 5.39
CA GLU A 343 -4.46 21.67 5.02
C GLU A 343 -4.63 20.27 4.40
N SER A 344 -3.68 19.82 3.59
CA SER A 344 -3.68 18.47 3.00
C SER A 344 -3.60 17.37 4.07
N VAL A 345 -2.75 17.55 5.09
CA VAL A 345 -2.65 16.62 6.23
C VAL A 345 -3.94 16.62 7.06
N CYS A 346 -4.53 17.79 7.32
CA CYS A 346 -5.82 17.91 8.01
C CYS A 346 -6.93 17.18 7.25
N LEU A 347 -7.02 17.38 5.94
CA LEU A 347 -7.98 16.71 5.07
C LEU A 347 -7.82 15.17 5.09
N CYS A 348 -6.59 14.66 5.12
CA CYS A 348 -6.33 13.23 5.29
C CYS A 348 -6.89 12.71 6.62
N ILE A 349 -6.56 13.37 7.73
CA ILE A 349 -7.03 12.98 9.06
C ILE A 349 -8.56 12.98 9.09
N GLU A 350 -9.21 14.01 8.57
CA GLU A 350 -10.67 14.11 8.54
C GLU A 350 -11.32 12.99 7.71
N THR A 351 -10.72 12.64 6.57
CA THR A 351 -11.22 11.58 5.67
C THR A 351 -11.09 10.21 6.31
N LEU A 352 -9.96 9.93 6.96
CA LEU A 352 -9.72 8.67 7.68
C LEU A 352 -10.56 8.56 8.95
N GLU A 353 -10.77 9.65 9.69
CA GLU A 353 -11.70 9.65 10.82
C GLU A 353 -13.15 9.45 10.35
N ARG A 354 -13.52 9.99 9.18
CA ARG A 354 -14.83 9.76 8.56
C ARG A 354 -15.05 8.28 8.27
N LEU A 355 -14.03 7.53 7.84
CA LEU A 355 -14.12 6.06 7.67
C LEU A 355 -14.55 5.37 8.96
N LYS A 356 -13.92 5.70 10.09
CA LYS A 356 -14.27 5.15 11.40
C LYS A 356 -15.68 5.56 11.85
N VAL A 357 -16.10 6.80 11.58
CA VAL A 357 -17.46 7.27 11.88
C VAL A 357 -18.50 6.51 11.06
N CYS A 358 -18.30 6.37 9.76
CA CYS A 358 -19.20 5.64 8.86
C CYS A 358 -19.31 4.17 9.25
N PHE A 359 -18.19 3.52 9.62
CA PHE A 359 -18.20 2.15 10.15
C PHE A 359 -19.07 2.04 11.40
N ARG A 360 -18.90 2.95 12.38
CA ARG A 360 -19.73 2.97 13.61
C ARG A 360 -21.20 3.16 13.28
N GLY A 361 -21.53 4.03 12.31
CA GLY A 361 -22.89 4.24 11.83
C GLY A 361 -23.51 2.98 11.22
N CYS A 362 -22.79 2.28 10.34
CA CYS A 362 -23.25 1.02 9.75
C CYS A 362 -23.41 -0.08 10.80
N ARG A 363 -22.47 -0.17 11.76
CA ARG A 363 -22.56 -1.09 12.89
C ARG A 363 -23.78 -0.82 13.77
N ALA A 364 -24.11 0.46 14.02
CA ALA A 364 -25.31 0.84 14.77
C ALA A 364 -26.58 0.43 14.03
N LYS A 365 -26.68 0.71 12.73
CA LYS A 365 -27.82 0.26 11.90
C LYS A 365 -28.02 -1.25 11.94
N LEU A 366 -26.95 -2.05 11.88
CA LEU A 366 -27.05 -3.51 12.00
C LEU A 366 -27.50 -3.98 13.39
N LYS A 367 -27.24 -3.19 14.45
CA LYS A 367 -27.73 -3.50 15.80
C LYS A 367 -29.22 -3.21 15.96
N GLU A 368 -29.72 -2.17 15.29
CA GLU A 368 -31.13 -1.75 15.30
C GLU A 368 -32.04 -2.66 14.48
N GLN A 369 -31.49 -3.44 13.55
CA GLN A 369 -32.25 -4.43 12.78
C GLN A 369 -32.85 -5.50 13.70
N SER A 370 -34.18 -5.64 13.64
CA SER A 370 -34.97 -6.58 14.43
C SER A 370 -34.66 -8.04 14.07
N GLY A 371 -34.61 -8.92 15.08
CA GLY A 371 -34.50 -10.37 14.90
C GLY A 371 -33.10 -10.95 15.14
N ASN A 372 -32.93 -12.22 14.76
CA ASN A 372 -31.69 -12.99 14.92
C ASN A 372 -30.69 -12.77 13.77
N ALA A 373 -30.76 -11.62 13.10
CA ALA A 373 -29.92 -11.30 11.94
C ALA A 373 -28.45 -11.18 12.38
N PRO A 374 -27.49 -11.66 11.56
CA PRO A 374 -26.07 -11.60 11.88
C PRO A 374 -25.60 -10.15 12.01
N LYS A 375 -24.79 -9.88 13.04
CA LYS A 375 -24.30 -8.53 13.39
C LYS A 375 -22.79 -8.46 13.30
N TRP A 376 -22.26 -7.25 13.16
CA TRP A 376 -20.82 -7.01 13.33
C TRP A 376 -20.45 -7.04 14.82
N ASP A 377 -20.24 -8.24 15.34
CA ASP A 377 -19.90 -8.50 16.74
C ASP A 377 -18.43 -8.87 16.94
N PHE A 378 -17.56 -7.94 16.57
CA PHE A 378 -16.11 -8.07 16.73
C PHE A 378 -15.47 -6.75 17.21
N PRO A 379 -14.28 -6.79 17.83
CA PRO A 379 -13.58 -5.57 18.25
C PRO A 379 -13.16 -4.74 17.04
N SER A 380 -13.38 -3.41 17.10
CA SER A 380 -12.94 -2.49 16.03
C SER A 380 -11.42 -2.48 15.84
N LEU A 381 -10.66 -2.91 16.86
CA LEU A 381 -9.20 -3.04 16.81
C LEU A 381 -8.74 -4.00 15.71
N LEU A 382 -9.52 -5.05 15.42
CA LEU A 382 -9.17 -6.00 14.37
C LEU A 382 -9.09 -5.33 13.00
N ILE A 383 -9.85 -4.25 12.78
CA ILE A 383 -9.85 -3.50 11.52
C ILE A 383 -8.84 -2.36 11.56
N PHE A 384 -8.88 -1.57 12.63
CA PHE A 384 -8.29 -0.22 12.62
C PHE A 384 -6.91 -0.13 13.28
N VAL A 385 -6.28 -1.21 13.74
CA VAL A 385 -4.97 -1.11 14.41
C VAL A 385 -3.91 -0.38 13.57
N HIS A 386 -3.85 -0.67 12.27
CA HIS A 386 -2.91 -0.02 11.35
C HIS A 386 -3.35 1.41 11.00
N LEU A 387 -4.65 1.61 10.75
CA LEU A 387 -5.21 2.94 10.51
C LEU A 387 -4.98 3.87 11.69
N ASP A 388 -5.12 3.38 12.92
CA ASP A 388 -4.96 4.15 14.14
C ASP A 388 -3.49 4.54 14.37
N ARG A 389 -2.55 3.66 14.02
CA ARG A 389 -1.12 3.99 13.98
C ARG A 389 -0.85 5.09 12.96
N PHE A 390 -1.40 4.98 11.75
CA PHE A 390 -1.22 5.99 10.71
C PHE A 390 -1.86 7.33 11.10
N LEU A 391 -3.05 7.35 11.70
CA LEU A 391 -3.69 8.56 12.23
C LEU A 391 -2.84 9.24 13.31
N GLN A 392 -2.21 8.47 14.21
CA GLN A 392 -1.28 9.02 15.19
C GLN A 392 -0.07 9.67 14.52
N GLN A 393 0.47 9.02 13.49
CA GLN A 393 1.58 9.56 12.69
C GLN A 393 1.19 10.87 11.98
N LEU A 394 0.05 10.90 11.29
CA LEU A 394 -0.47 12.12 10.68
C LEU A 394 -0.71 13.22 11.72
N GLY A 395 -1.16 12.87 12.92
CA GLY A 395 -1.31 13.80 14.04
C GLY A 395 0.01 14.46 14.45
N ARG A 396 1.12 13.71 14.45
CA ARG A 396 2.47 14.25 14.70
C ARG A 396 2.93 15.18 13.57
N ILE A 397 2.71 14.79 12.31
CA ILE A 397 3.03 15.63 11.14
C ILE A 397 2.24 16.95 11.21
N ARG A 398 0.92 16.86 11.45
CA ARG A 398 0.05 18.03 11.63
C ARG A 398 0.58 18.96 12.72
N GLU A 399 1.09 18.41 13.82
CA GLU A 399 1.68 19.22 14.89
C GLU A 399 2.91 19.99 14.41
N VAL A 400 3.85 19.33 13.73
CA VAL A 400 5.05 19.99 13.19
C VAL A 400 4.68 21.17 12.30
N TYR A 401 3.73 20.96 11.39
CA TYR A 401 3.23 22.01 10.50
C TYR A 401 2.55 23.15 11.25
N ARG A 402 1.68 22.82 12.22
CA ARG A 402 1.03 23.83 13.07
C ARG A 402 2.06 24.68 13.80
N VAL A 403 3.08 24.07 14.39
CA VAL A 403 4.16 24.80 15.07
C VAL A 403 4.92 25.68 14.09
N THR A 404 5.23 25.19 12.90
CA THR A 404 5.95 25.95 11.86
C THR A 404 5.17 27.20 11.45
N LEU A 405 3.87 27.05 11.20
CA LEU A 405 2.98 28.17 10.90
C LEU A 405 2.89 29.16 12.07
N ASP A 406 2.71 28.68 13.30
CA ASP A 406 2.67 29.55 14.49
C ASP A 406 4.00 30.30 14.72
N MET A 407 5.15 29.66 14.49
CA MET A 407 6.45 30.28 14.73
C MET A 407 6.88 31.22 13.59
N SER A 408 6.32 31.09 12.38
CA SER A 408 6.57 32.00 11.26
C SER A 408 6.24 33.46 11.59
N TYR A 409 5.32 33.71 12.53
CA TYR A 409 5.00 35.06 12.99
C TYR A 409 6.20 35.78 13.64
N LEU A 410 7.21 35.03 14.10
CA LEU A 410 8.43 35.60 14.69
C LEU A 410 9.37 36.21 13.64
N ASP A 411 9.27 35.82 12.36
CA ASP A 411 10.15 36.30 11.28
C ASP A 411 10.10 37.83 11.09
N HIS A 412 8.97 38.45 11.43
CA HIS A 412 8.77 39.89 11.31
C HIS A 412 8.56 40.59 12.66
N ALA A 413 8.79 39.89 13.77
CA ALA A 413 8.53 40.41 15.11
C ALA A 413 9.61 41.43 15.50
N THR A 414 9.24 42.72 15.55
CA THR A 414 10.18 43.81 15.89
C THR A 414 9.70 44.61 17.10
N PHE A 415 10.50 44.61 18.18
CA PHE A 415 10.24 45.48 19.32
C PHE A 415 10.67 46.92 19.04
N SER A 416 9.76 47.86 19.27
CA SER A 416 10.03 49.30 19.24
C SER A 416 10.28 49.83 20.65
N GLY A 417 11.26 50.72 20.84
CA GLY A 417 11.53 51.38 22.13
C GLY A 417 13.00 51.31 22.56
N ILE A 418 13.31 51.82 23.76
CA ILE A 418 14.69 51.96 24.29
C ILE A 418 15.42 50.61 24.36
N ASN A 419 14.69 49.55 24.72
CA ASN A 419 15.22 48.18 24.75
C ASN A 419 14.82 47.35 23.53
N GLY A 420 14.23 47.97 22.50
CA GLY A 420 13.64 47.27 21.36
C GLY A 420 14.66 46.39 20.62
N LYS A 421 15.83 46.95 20.29
CA LYS A 421 16.91 46.21 19.63
C LYS A 421 17.35 44.96 20.40
N LYS A 422 17.39 45.02 21.73
CA LYS A 422 17.78 43.89 22.58
C LYS A 422 16.75 42.76 22.52
N TRP A 423 15.47 43.09 22.64
CA TRP A 423 14.40 42.09 22.63
C TRP A 423 14.17 41.50 21.24
N THR A 424 14.28 42.30 20.18
CA THR A 424 14.25 41.82 18.80
C THR A 424 15.39 40.83 18.54
N GLY A 425 16.63 41.15 18.92
CA GLY A 425 17.75 40.23 18.71
C GLY A 425 17.60 38.90 19.46
N LEU A 426 17.00 38.90 20.65
CA LEU A 426 16.69 37.66 21.38
C LEU A 426 15.59 36.82 20.71
N ILE A 427 14.60 37.45 20.06
CA ILE A 427 13.60 36.73 19.25
C ILE A 427 14.26 36.16 18.00
N GLU A 428 15.06 36.96 17.28
CA GLU A 428 15.76 36.53 16.08
C GLU A 428 16.64 35.30 16.38
N GLU A 429 17.32 35.26 17.53
CA GLU A 429 18.09 34.10 17.98
C GLU A 429 17.21 32.87 18.28
N VAL A 430 16.05 33.07 18.91
CA VAL A 430 15.09 31.97 19.17
C VAL A 430 14.51 31.43 17.86
N TYR A 431 14.16 32.32 16.93
CA TYR A 431 13.61 31.96 15.63
C TYR A 431 14.66 31.29 14.74
N SER A 432 15.91 31.75 14.75
CA SER A 432 17.02 31.06 14.07
C SER A 432 17.19 29.63 14.58
N HIS A 433 17.18 29.42 15.90
CA HIS A 433 17.26 28.06 16.44
C HIS A 433 16.01 27.23 16.06
N PHE A 434 14.82 27.83 16.00
CA PHE A 434 13.64 27.14 15.49
C PHE A 434 13.84 26.68 14.03
N LEU A 435 14.36 27.55 13.16
CA LEU A 435 14.63 27.21 11.77
C LEU A 435 15.67 26.08 11.64
N ASP A 436 16.69 26.04 12.48
CA ASP A 436 17.65 24.93 12.51
C ASP A 436 16.95 23.59 12.77
N GLN A 437 15.97 23.56 13.70
CA GLN A 437 15.18 22.35 13.97
C GLN A 437 14.29 21.96 12.79
N VAL A 438 13.73 22.93 12.06
CA VAL A 438 12.97 22.67 10.83
C VAL A 438 13.88 22.14 9.73
N THR A 439 15.11 22.65 9.60
CA THR A 439 16.11 22.16 8.66
C THR A 439 16.47 20.71 8.93
N VAL A 440 16.64 20.30 10.19
CA VAL A 440 16.89 18.89 10.55
C VAL A 440 15.73 17.98 10.06
N LEU A 441 14.48 18.40 10.21
CA LEU A 441 13.33 17.67 9.69
C LEU A 441 13.31 17.64 8.16
N PHE A 442 13.61 18.78 7.54
CA PHE A 442 13.66 18.93 6.10
C PHE A 442 14.75 18.07 5.46
N GLU A 443 15.93 17.94 6.07
CA GLU A 443 17.05 17.17 5.52
C GLU A 443 16.91 15.66 5.75
N SER A 444 16.02 15.23 6.65
CA SER A 444 15.78 13.82 6.93
C SER A 444 15.40 13.02 5.67
N GLU A 445 15.86 11.77 5.63
CA GLU A 445 15.54 10.78 4.60
C GLU A 445 14.36 9.87 4.99
N CYS A 446 13.82 10.00 6.22
CA CYS A 446 12.71 9.17 6.69
C CYS A 446 11.40 9.42 5.91
N ASP A 447 10.58 8.38 5.73
CA ASP A 447 9.22 8.55 5.22
C ASP A 447 8.27 8.78 6.39
N ALA A 448 8.04 10.05 6.74
CA ALA A 448 7.11 10.41 7.81
C ALA A 448 5.67 9.88 7.57
N THR A 449 5.30 9.57 6.32
CA THR A 449 3.99 9.00 5.96
C THR A 449 3.93 7.48 6.00
N ASP A 450 5.05 6.76 6.23
CA ASP A 450 5.01 5.30 6.45
C ASP A 450 4.69 5.00 7.94
N PRO A 451 3.60 4.25 8.23
CA PRO A 451 3.28 3.85 9.60
C PRO A 451 4.32 2.98 10.29
N ASP A 452 5.18 2.29 9.53
CA ASP A 452 6.21 1.40 10.08
C ASP A 452 7.60 2.04 10.16
N ASP A 453 7.74 3.30 9.75
CA ASP A 453 8.97 4.09 9.96
C ASP A 453 9.13 4.39 11.45
N GLN A 454 10.20 3.85 12.05
CA GLN A 454 10.54 4.02 13.46
C GLN A 454 11.39 5.26 13.74
N VAL A 455 11.93 5.91 12.70
CA VAL A 455 12.83 7.07 12.82
C VAL A 455 12.02 8.33 13.07
N PHE A 456 10.92 8.53 12.34
CA PHE A 456 10.12 9.76 12.47
C PHE A 456 9.56 10.00 13.89
N PRO A 457 9.05 9.00 14.63
CA PRO A 457 8.60 9.20 16.02
C PRO A 457 9.68 9.76 16.95
N GLU A 458 10.93 9.31 16.80
CA GLU A 458 12.07 9.78 17.60
C GLU A 458 12.45 11.20 17.20
N LEU A 459 12.50 11.46 15.90
CA LEU A 459 12.77 12.78 15.33
C LEU A 459 11.72 13.81 15.77
N TRP A 460 10.44 13.44 15.74
CA TRP A 460 9.34 14.26 16.25
C TRP A 460 9.47 14.53 17.75
N ALA A 461 9.84 13.52 18.56
CA ALA A 461 10.01 13.70 20.00
C ALA A 461 11.15 14.70 20.31
N HIS A 462 12.26 14.62 19.57
CA HIS A 462 13.34 15.60 19.67
C HIS A 462 12.86 17.00 19.29
N PHE A 463 12.25 17.16 18.12
CA PHE A 463 11.69 18.44 17.67
C PHE A 463 10.72 19.03 18.69
N HIS A 464 9.79 18.23 19.22
CA HIS A 464 8.82 18.66 20.21
C HIS A 464 9.49 19.16 21.50
N SER A 465 10.51 18.46 21.99
CA SER A 465 11.28 18.89 23.15
C SER A 465 12.01 20.22 22.91
N GLN A 466 12.60 20.42 21.73
CA GLN A 466 13.27 21.66 21.38
C GLN A 466 12.27 22.82 21.30
N VAL A 467 11.11 22.62 20.67
CA VAL A 467 10.05 23.62 20.61
C VAL A 467 9.58 24.06 22.00
N GLN A 468 9.44 23.13 22.95
CA GLN A 468 9.07 23.47 24.34
C GLN A 468 10.12 24.34 25.05
N ASP A 469 11.42 24.10 24.80
CA ASP A 469 12.49 24.96 25.32
C ASP A 469 12.43 26.36 24.69
N LEU A 470 12.28 26.43 23.36
CA LEU A 470 12.14 27.70 22.63
C LEU A 470 10.93 28.50 23.12
N GLU A 471 9.79 27.86 23.36
CA GLU A 471 8.62 28.51 23.96
C GLU A 471 8.91 29.05 25.36
N SER A 472 9.66 28.31 26.19
CA SER A 472 10.04 28.77 27.53
C SER A 472 11.00 29.96 27.48
N ARG A 473 11.90 30.01 26.49
CA ARG A 473 12.75 31.16 26.20
C ARG A 473 11.90 32.37 25.76
N LEU A 474 10.95 32.17 24.84
CA LEU A 474 10.00 33.22 24.41
C LEU A 474 9.21 33.79 25.59
N VAL A 475 8.65 32.93 26.45
CA VAL A 475 7.97 33.35 27.67
C VAL A 475 8.88 34.24 28.53
N THR A 476 10.15 33.86 28.71
CA THR A 476 11.10 34.63 29.51
C THR A 476 11.39 36.00 28.88
N VAL A 477 11.57 36.05 27.56
CA VAL A 477 11.75 37.31 26.80
C VAL A 477 10.51 38.20 26.98
N PHE A 478 9.30 37.65 26.85
CA PHE A 478 8.06 38.40 26.94
C PHE A 478 7.74 38.87 28.35
N SER A 479 7.90 38.03 29.37
CA SER A 479 7.73 38.43 30.78
C SER A 479 8.63 39.63 31.11
N ARG A 480 9.90 39.58 30.73
CA ARG A 480 10.84 40.67 30.98
C ARG A 480 10.50 41.92 30.18
N ALA A 481 10.10 41.78 28.93
CA ALA A 481 9.68 42.90 28.10
C ALA A 481 8.47 43.62 28.72
N LEU A 482 7.49 42.87 29.23
CA LEU A 482 6.29 43.39 29.90
C LEU A 482 6.57 43.99 31.29
N GLU A 483 7.59 43.50 32.02
CA GLU A 483 8.03 44.07 33.30
C GLU A 483 8.75 45.41 33.14
N THR A 484 9.41 45.65 32.00
CA THR A 484 10.00 46.96 31.72
C THR A 484 8.89 48.01 31.64
N ARG A 485 8.91 49.02 32.52
CA ARG A 485 7.93 50.13 32.55
C ARG A 485 7.84 50.79 31.17
N THR A 486 6.84 50.38 30.39
CA THR A 486 6.57 50.84 29.04
C THR A 486 5.19 51.48 29.02
N ILE A 487 5.03 52.51 28.19
CA ILE A 487 3.74 53.20 27.98
C ILE A 487 2.75 52.17 27.40
N SER A 488 1.46 52.25 27.74
CA SER A 488 0.41 51.34 27.24
C SER A 488 0.42 51.08 25.73
N THR A 489 0.79 52.08 24.93
CA THR A 489 0.94 51.98 23.47
C THR A 489 2.02 50.99 23.04
N SER A 490 3.10 50.85 23.82
CA SER A 490 4.17 49.89 23.55
C SER A 490 3.75 48.47 23.93
N VAL A 491 3.00 48.33 25.03
CA VAL A 491 2.46 47.04 25.46
C VAL A 491 1.36 46.53 24.51
N GLY A 492 0.54 47.42 23.97
CA GLY A 492 -0.44 47.08 22.93
C GLY A 492 0.22 46.52 21.67
N LYS A 493 1.35 47.11 21.23
CA LYS A 493 2.15 46.58 20.11
C LYS A 493 2.74 45.21 20.41
N ILE A 494 3.23 44.99 21.63
CA ILE A 494 3.73 43.70 22.10
C ILE A 494 2.62 42.66 22.00
N LEU A 495 1.45 42.91 22.58
CA LEU A 495 0.32 41.98 22.51
C LEU A 495 -0.19 41.75 21.08
N GLN A 496 -0.15 42.77 20.23
CA GLN A 496 -0.54 42.63 18.82
C GLN A 496 0.42 41.73 18.03
N MET A 497 1.74 41.83 18.29
CA MET A 497 2.74 40.98 17.65
C MET A 497 2.71 39.54 18.17
N PHE A 498 2.44 39.35 19.47
CA PHE A 498 2.44 38.02 20.09
C PHE A 498 1.07 37.33 20.11
N GLY A 499 0.01 38.03 19.70
CA GLY A 499 -1.37 37.52 19.71
C GLY A 499 -1.54 36.11 19.12
N PRO A 500 -0.95 35.80 17.95
CA PRO A 500 -1.00 34.45 17.38
C PRO A 500 -0.35 33.39 18.28
N LEU A 501 0.80 33.71 18.89
CA LEU A 501 1.56 32.82 19.76
C LEU A 501 0.94 32.64 21.15
N LEU A 502 0.15 33.62 21.61
CA LEU A 502 -0.61 33.52 22.87
C LEU A 502 -1.69 32.42 22.84
N LYS A 503 -2.02 31.86 21.68
CA LYS A 503 -2.90 30.68 21.57
C LYS A 503 -2.22 29.39 22.01
N ARG A 504 -0.88 29.38 22.14
CA ARG A 504 -0.12 28.20 22.57
C ARG A 504 -0.26 27.99 24.08
N PRO A 505 -0.63 26.79 24.56
CA PRO A 505 -1.00 26.57 25.97
C PRO A 505 0.07 26.99 26.97
N LEU A 506 1.34 26.61 26.74
CA LEU A 506 2.46 26.91 27.64
C LEU A 506 2.74 28.42 27.73
N ILE A 507 2.63 29.14 26.60
CA ILE A 507 2.84 30.58 26.55
C ILE A 507 1.70 31.30 27.28
N LEU A 508 0.46 30.90 27.02
CA LEU A 508 -0.72 31.48 27.64
C LEU A 508 -0.70 31.32 29.17
N GLU A 509 -0.43 30.11 29.66
CA GLU A 509 -0.43 29.79 31.09
C GLU A 509 0.60 30.65 31.84
N LYS A 510 1.82 30.75 31.31
CA LYS A 510 2.91 31.48 31.97
C LYS A 510 2.78 33.00 31.86
N LEU A 511 2.21 33.53 30.77
CA LEU A 511 2.05 34.97 30.57
C LEU A 511 0.73 35.53 31.11
N HIS A 512 -0.22 34.69 31.52
CA HIS A 512 -1.53 35.13 32.01
C HIS A 512 -1.46 36.22 33.09
N ARG A 513 -0.53 36.08 34.06
CA ARG A 513 -0.35 37.08 35.13
C ARG A 513 0.15 38.42 34.61
N HIS A 514 1.07 38.40 33.63
CA HIS A 514 1.58 39.63 33.02
C HIS A 514 0.51 40.30 32.16
N ILE A 515 -0.30 39.52 31.42
CA ILE A 515 -1.44 40.03 30.64
C ILE A 515 -2.46 40.72 31.55
N ASN A 516 -2.79 40.15 32.71
CA ASN A 516 -3.67 40.78 33.69
C ASN A 516 -3.06 42.06 34.28
N SER A 517 -1.74 42.09 34.52
CA SER A 517 -1.04 43.30 34.96
C SER A 517 -1.13 44.41 33.93
N VAL A 518 -0.97 44.08 32.65
CA VAL A 518 -1.14 45.01 31.52
C VAL A 518 -2.58 45.53 31.46
N TRP A 519 -3.57 44.65 31.60
CA TRP A 519 -4.98 45.03 31.62
C TRP A 519 -5.27 46.07 32.71
N ASN A 520 -4.76 45.82 33.93
CA ASN A 520 -4.90 46.75 35.05
C ASN A 520 -4.15 48.08 34.86
N MET A 521 -3.09 48.09 34.05
CA MET A 521 -2.38 49.32 33.68
C MET A 521 -3.22 50.15 32.70
N ILE A 522 -3.73 49.52 31.64
CA ILE A 522 -4.61 50.17 30.65
C ILE A 522 -5.87 50.71 31.34
N HIS A 523 -6.49 49.91 32.22
CA HIS A 523 -7.66 50.33 32.98
C HIS A 523 -7.39 51.60 33.79
N ARG A 524 -6.26 51.67 34.50
CA ARG A 524 -5.86 52.86 35.26
C ARG A 524 -5.60 54.07 34.38
N GLU A 525 -5.01 53.90 33.20
CA GLU A 525 -4.81 55.00 32.25
C GLU A 525 -6.15 55.54 31.71
N VAL A 526 -7.13 54.66 31.46
CA VAL A 526 -8.48 55.06 31.05
C VAL A 526 -9.18 55.84 32.17
N GLU A 527 -9.13 55.36 33.41
CA GLU A 527 -9.68 56.06 34.58
C GLU A 527 -9.04 57.44 34.77
N GLN A 528 -7.71 57.54 34.63
CA GLN A 528 -7.00 58.81 34.71
C GLN A 528 -7.40 59.77 33.58
N THR A 529 -7.56 59.27 32.36
CA THR A 529 -8.01 60.06 31.21
C THR A 529 -9.44 60.57 31.44
N GLU A 530 -10.33 59.73 31.97
CA GLU A 530 -11.68 60.13 32.34
C GLU A 530 -11.68 61.24 33.38
N LEU A 531 -10.87 61.12 34.45
CA LEU A 531 -10.69 62.15 35.47
C LEU A 531 -10.21 63.49 34.88
N ILE A 532 -9.23 63.45 33.96
CA ILE A 532 -8.73 64.64 33.27
C ILE A 532 -9.83 65.30 32.45
N VAL A 533 -10.58 64.51 31.67
CA VAL A 533 -11.69 65.01 30.84
C VAL A 533 -12.79 65.61 31.71
N GLN A 534 -13.19 64.92 32.78
CA GLN A 534 -14.19 65.44 33.73
C GLN A 534 -13.72 66.75 34.38
N ASN A 535 -12.44 66.85 34.75
CA ASN A 535 -11.86 68.07 35.29
C ASN A 535 -11.82 69.20 34.25
N GLN A 536 -11.47 68.93 32.98
CA GLN A 536 -11.53 69.93 31.91
C GLN A 536 -12.96 70.39 31.63
N ILE A 537 -13.94 69.49 31.66
CA ILE A 537 -15.36 69.84 31.54
C ILE A 537 -15.81 70.74 32.71
N ARG A 538 -15.38 70.45 33.95
CA ARG A 538 -15.67 71.30 35.13
C ARG A 538 -15.03 72.69 35.01
N VAL A 539 -13.77 72.76 34.57
CA VAL A 539 -13.07 74.03 34.32
C VAL A 539 -13.75 74.81 33.20
N TYR A 540 -14.13 74.15 32.10
CA TYR A 540 -14.88 74.78 31.00
C TYR A 540 -16.24 75.31 31.45
N LYS A 541 -16.99 74.55 32.27
CA LYS A 541 -18.26 75.00 32.86
C LYS A 541 -18.06 76.21 33.78
N ARG A 542 -17.06 76.19 34.66
CA ARG A 542 -16.70 77.35 35.52
C ARG A 542 -16.25 78.57 34.71
N SER A 543 -15.46 78.37 33.64
CA SER A 543 -15.06 79.44 32.72
C SER A 543 -16.24 79.96 31.89
N ARG A 544 -17.29 79.17 31.65
CA ARG A 544 -18.53 79.61 30.99
C ARG A 544 -19.43 80.40 31.95
N GLU A 545 -19.48 80.02 33.22
CA GLU A 545 -20.14 80.75 34.31
C GLU A 545 -19.41 82.06 34.64
N GLN A 546 -18.06 82.08 34.63
CA GLN A 546 -17.27 83.32 34.78
C GLN A 546 -17.32 84.21 33.52
N ASN A 547 -17.39 83.63 32.31
CA ASN A 547 -17.58 84.38 31.07
C ASN A 547 -19.01 84.89 30.85
N GLN A 548 -19.98 84.53 31.70
CA GLN A 548 -21.28 85.21 31.74
C GLN A 548 -21.20 86.62 32.35
N ILE A 549 -20.06 87.00 32.94
CA ILE A 549 -19.82 88.36 33.48
C ILE A 549 -19.03 89.25 32.49
N TYR A 550 -18.43 88.72 31.42
CA TYR A 550 -17.72 89.52 30.42
C TYR A 550 -18.11 89.14 28.98
N SER A 551 -19.36 89.42 28.61
CA SER A 551 -19.92 89.20 27.27
C SER A 551 -19.47 90.20 26.19
N GLY A 552 -18.49 91.07 26.47
CA GLY A 552 -18.11 92.17 25.57
C GLY A 552 -16.93 91.92 24.62
N LEU A 553 -16.01 90.99 24.93
CA LEU A 553 -14.74 90.84 24.19
C LEU A 553 -14.63 89.55 23.34
N ARG A 554 -15.61 88.66 23.43
CA ARG A 554 -15.57 87.32 22.81
C ARG A 554 -15.85 87.34 21.30
N THR A 555 -16.48 88.38 20.78
CA THR A 555 -16.88 88.47 19.37
C THR A 555 -15.68 88.74 18.45
N THR A 556 -14.65 89.45 18.94
CA THR A 556 -13.47 89.81 18.15
C THR A 556 -12.42 88.70 18.10
N LEU A 557 -12.27 87.90 19.16
CA LEU A 557 -11.29 86.80 19.20
C LEU A 557 -11.75 85.56 18.42
N ASN A 558 -13.05 85.27 18.44
CA ASN A 558 -13.62 84.17 17.66
C ASN A 558 -13.53 84.41 16.15
N ALA A 559 -13.57 85.67 15.70
CA ALA A 559 -13.38 86.02 14.29
C ALA A 559 -11.93 85.84 13.80
N LEU A 560 -10.94 85.97 14.70
CA LEU A 560 -9.52 85.75 14.38
C LEU A 560 -9.15 84.26 14.36
N MET A 561 -9.67 83.45 15.28
CA MET A 561 -9.40 82.00 15.28
C MET A 561 -10.10 81.22 14.16
N PHE A 562 -11.32 81.63 13.75
CA PHE A 562 -12.02 80.94 12.66
C PHE A 562 -11.35 81.15 11.29
N ASN A 563 -10.62 82.26 11.09
CA ASN A 563 -9.89 82.53 9.84
C ASN A 563 -8.59 81.73 9.72
N GLN A 564 -7.97 81.29 10.81
CA GLN A 564 -6.77 80.43 10.75
C GLN A 564 -7.10 78.95 10.51
N ILE A 565 -8.27 78.48 10.98
CA ILE A 565 -8.66 77.07 10.82
C ILE A 565 -9.13 76.76 9.39
N LYS A 566 -9.57 77.76 8.61
CA LYS A 566 -9.98 77.57 7.21
C LYS A 566 -8.81 77.46 6.22
N HIS A 567 -7.58 77.70 6.67
CA HIS A 567 -6.37 77.64 5.84
C HIS A 567 -5.60 76.31 5.97
N PHE A 568 -6.10 75.36 6.77
CA PHE A 568 -5.44 74.08 7.07
C PHE A 568 -6.29 72.82 6.78
N SER A 569 -7.40 72.96 6.05
CA SER A 569 -8.03 71.85 5.31
C SER A 569 -7.84 72.07 3.83
#